data_AF-A0A0L7LUV9-F1
#
_entry.id   AF-A0A0L7LUV9-F1
#
_cell.length_a   1.000
_cell.length_b   1.000
_cell.length_c   1.000
_cell.angle_alpha   90.00
_cell.angle_beta   90.00
_cell.angle_gamma   90.00
#
_symmetry.space_group_name_H-M   'P 1'
#
loop_
_entity.id
_entity.type
_entity.pdbx_description
1 polymer ?
#
loop_
_entity_poly.entity_id
_entity_poly.type
_entity_poly.pdbx_seq_one_letter_code
_entity_poly.pdbx_strand_id
1 'polypeptide(L)' 'MTSEKNAQVGQAREAFQMMYQISQLLCTGLDVESLSICIRLCELGVDPEVLATVIKEIRKMGETAAQSKPTNLQS' A
#
# COMPACT_ATOMS: atom_id res chain seq x y z
N MET A 1 -17.83 6.73 -27.53
CA MET A 1 -16.37 6.51 -27.42
C MET A 1 -15.68 7.38 -26.35
N THR A 2 -15.65 8.72 -26.40
CA THR A 2 -15.04 9.55 -25.31
C THR A 2 -15.85 9.56 -24.01
N SER A 3 -17.18 9.52 -24.09
CA SER A 3 -18.07 9.52 -22.91
C SER A 3 -17.97 8.22 -22.09
N GLU A 4 -17.91 7.06 -22.75
CA GLU A 4 -17.81 5.75 -22.08
C GLU A 4 -16.48 5.57 -21.34
N LYS A 5 -15.38 6.04 -21.96
CA LYS A 5 -14.05 5.98 -21.35
C LYS A 5 -13.97 6.85 -20.09
N ASN A 6 -14.61 8.02 -20.11
CA ASN A 6 -14.70 8.88 -18.93
C ASN A 6 -15.55 8.24 -17.81
N ALA A 7 -16.65 7.57 -18.16
CA ALA A 7 -17.46 6.84 -17.18
C ALA A 7 -16.67 5.68 -16.53
N GLN A 8 -15.87 4.96 -17.32
CA GLN A 8 -15.03 3.87 -16.82
C GLN A 8 -13.93 4.36 -15.87
N VAL A 9 -13.29 5.50 -16.19
CA VAL A 9 -12.32 6.16 -15.29
C VAL A 9 -12.99 6.63 -13.99
N GLY A 10 -14.22 7.14 -14.07
CA GLY A 10 -15.01 7.52 -12.90
C GLY A 10 -15.26 6.33 -11.96
N GLN A 11 -15.73 5.21 -12.52
CA GLN A 11 -15.97 3.97 -11.76
C GLN A 11 -14.70 3.43 -11.10
N ALA A 12 -13.58 3.42 -11.82
CA ALA A 12 -12.30 2.98 -11.26
C ALA A 12 -11.85 3.86 -10.08
N ARG A 13 -12.07 5.17 -10.16
CA ARG A 13 -11.75 6.10 -9.09
C ARG A 13 -12.64 5.89 -7.86
N GLU A 14 -13.93 5.67 -8.05
CA GLU A 14 -14.86 5.36 -6.96
C GLU A 14 -14.51 4.03 -6.28
N ALA A 15 -14.20 3.00 -7.08
CA ALA A 15 -13.76 1.71 -6.56
C ALA A 15 -12.49 1.86 -5.71
N PHE A 16 -11.49 2.60 -6.21
CA PHE A 16 -10.27 2.88 -5.46
C PHE A 16 -10.55 3.63 -4.14
N GLN A 17 -11.43 4.64 -4.17
CA GLN A 17 -11.81 5.38 -2.96
C GLN A 17 -12.46 4.48 -1.91
N MET A 18 -13.34 3.56 -2.32
CA MET A 18 -13.92 2.58 -1.40
C MET A 18 -12.86 1.63 -0.84
N MET A 19 -11.94 1.13 -1.67
CA MET A 19 -10.84 0.27 -1.21
C MET A 19 -9.95 0.99 -0.19
N TYR A 20 -9.65 2.27 -0.41
CA TYR A 20 -8.89 3.07 0.53
C TYR A 20 -9.66 3.29 1.85
N GLN A 21 -10.96 3.57 1.80
CA GLN A 21 -11.75 3.68 3.04
C GLN A 21 -11.74 2.37 3.84
N ILE A 22 -11.83 1.22 3.18
CA ILE A 22 -11.71 -0.10 3.82
C ILE A 22 -10.31 -0.26 4.45
N SER A 23 -9.23 0.12 3.74
CA SER A 23 -7.87 0.00 4.26
C SER A 23 -7.64 0.83 5.52
N GLN A 24 -8.27 2.00 5.61
CA GLN A 24 -8.23 2.87 6.78
C GLN A 24 -9.07 2.33 7.94
N LEU A 25 -10.26 1.79 7.66
CA LEU A 25 -11.10 1.15 8.68
C LEU A 25 -10.41 -0.07 9.32
N LEU A 26 -9.64 -0.82 8.53
CA LEU A 26 -8.86 -1.97 9.00
C LEU A 26 -7.48 -1.58 9.56
N CYS A 27 -7.17 -0.28 9.63
CA CYS A 27 -5.91 0.24 10.15
C CYS A 27 -4.66 -0.42 9.54
N THR A 28 -4.69 -0.72 8.23
CA THR A 28 -3.59 -1.40 7.52
C THR A 28 -2.30 -0.57 7.46
N GLY A 29 -2.41 0.74 7.67
CA GLY A 29 -1.31 1.70 7.57
C GLY A 29 -0.78 1.86 6.15
N LEU A 30 -1.58 1.54 5.13
CA LEU A 30 -1.25 1.80 3.73
C LEU A 30 -1.72 3.20 3.35
N ASP A 31 -0.80 4.00 2.84
CA ASP A 31 -1.13 5.27 2.19
C ASP A 31 -1.65 5.05 0.76
N VAL A 32 -2.10 6.12 0.12
CA VAL A 32 -2.73 6.09 -1.21
C VAL A 32 -1.80 5.49 -2.26
N GLU A 33 -0.50 5.80 -2.22
CA GLU A 33 0.46 5.29 -3.18
C GLU A 33 0.72 3.79 -2.96
N SER A 34 0.99 3.40 -1.71
CA SER A 34 1.20 2.00 -1.35
C SER A 34 0.01 1.12 -1.70
N LEU A 35 -1.22 1.57 -1.43
CA LEU A 35 -2.43 0.82 -1.78
C LEU A 35 -2.60 0.65 -3.30
N SER A 36 -2.32 1.70 -4.08
CA SER A 36 -2.36 1.64 -5.55
C SER A 36 -1.37 0.59 -6.09
N ILE A 37 -0.15 0.55 -5.54
CA ILE A 37 0.85 -0.45 -5.89
C ILE A 37 0.35 -1.85 -5.54
N CYS A 38 -0.24 -2.05 -4.35
CA CYS A 38 -0.77 -3.34 -3.94
C CYS A 38 -1.86 -3.84 -4.89
N ILE A 39 -2.81 -2.97 -5.24
CA ILE A 39 -3.88 -3.30 -6.19
C ILE A 39 -3.27 -3.70 -7.55
N ARG A 40 -2.29 -2.95 -8.04
CA ARG A 40 -1.64 -3.26 -9.32
C ARG A 40 -0.90 -4.60 -9.31
N LEU A 41 -0.24 -4.94 -8.20
CA LEU A 41 0.40 -6.24 -8.04
C LEU A 41 -0.64 -7.37 -8.03
N CYS A 42 -1.76 -7.20 -7.34
CA CYS A 42 -2.86 -8.16 -7.37
C CYS A 42 -3.46 -8.32 -8.79
N GLU A 43 -3.62 -7.22 -9.54
CA GLU A 43 -4.06 -7.26 -10.95
C GLU A 43 -3.10 -8.04 -11.87
N LEU A 44 -1.81 -8.08 -11.53
CA LEU A 44 -0.80 -8.86 -12.24
C LEU A 44 -0.78 -10.34 -11.81
N GLY A 45 -1.65 -10.74 -10.88
CA GLY A 45 -1.76 -12.12 -10.39
C GLY A 45 -0.87 -12.43 -9.19
N VAL A 46 -0.31 -11.43 -8.52
CA VAL A 46 0.39 -11.64 -7.23
C VAL A 46 -0.63 -12.03 -6.16
N ASP A 47 -0.32 -13.09 -5.41
CA ASP A 47 -1.13 -13.54 -4.30
C ASP A 47 -1.18 -12.49 -3.16
N PRO A 48 -2.37 -12.09 -2.69
CA PRO A 48 -2.51 -11.04 -1.67
C PRO A 48 -1.98 -11.44 -0.28
N GLU A 49 -2.01 -12.72 0.09
CA GLU A 49 -1.48 -13.21 1.36
C GLU A 49 0.05 -13.16 1.37
N VAL A 50 0.68 -13.56 0.25
CA VAL A 50 2.13 -13.45 0.06
C VAL A 50 2.55 -11.98 0.04
N LEU A 51 1.83 -11.13 -0.70
CA LEU A 51 2.10 -9.69 -0.74
C LEU A 51 2.03 -9.05 0.65
N ALA A 52 1.00 -9.39 1.44
CA ALA A 52 0.87 -8.91 2.81
C ALA A 52 2.06 -9.33 3.70
N THR A 53 2.56 -10.56 3.51
CA THR A 53 3.75 -11.06 4.22
C THR A 53 4.99 -10.25 3.87
N VAL A 54 5.22 -10.02 2.58
CA VAL A 54 6.35 -9.22 2.09
C VAL A 54 6.31 -7.79 2.62
N ILE A 55 5.14 -7.14 2.60
CA ILE A 55 4.97 -5.77 3.13
C ILE A 55 5.31 -5.70 4.62
N LYS A 56 4.87 -6.68 5.41
CA LYS A 56 5.19 -6.74 6.85
C LYS A 56 6.69 -6.88 7.10
N GLU A 57 7.37 -7.75 6.35
CA GLU A 57 8.81 -7.94 6.47
C GLU A 57 9.60 -6.67 6.08
N ILE A 58 9.22 -6.00 4.97
CA ILE A 58 9.86 -4.73 4.56
C ILE A 58 9.73 -3.66 5.65
N ARG A 59 8.54 -3.51 6.25
CA ARG A 59 8.31 -2.54 7.33
C ARG A 59 9.19 -2.84 8.55
N LYS A 60 9.24 -4.10 8.97
CA LYS A 60 10.08 -4.56 10.08
C LYS A 60 11.58 -4.31 9.84
N MET A 61 12.05 -4.51 8.61
CA MET A 61 13.44 -4.20 8.24
C MET A 61 13.73 -2.69 8.33
N GLY A 62 12.79 -1.84 7.88
CA GLY A 62 12.91 -0.39 7.98
C GLY A 62 12.98 0.10 9.44
N GLU A 63 12.15 -0.45 10.31
CA GLU A 63 12.18 -0.17 11.75
C GLU A 63 13.51 -0.60 12.38
N THR A 64 13.99 -1.80 12.05
CA THR A 64 15.27 -2.33 12.55
C THR A 64 16.46 -1.47 12.10
N ALA A 65 16.46 -1.02 10.84
CA ALA A 65 17.50 -0.15 10.29
C ALA A 65 17.50 1.26 10.92
N ALA A 66 16.34 1.77 11.34
CA ALA A 66 16.25 3.05 12.04
C ALA A 66 16.83 2.97 13.47
N GLN A 67 16.75 1.81 14.12
CA GLN A 67 17.21 1.59 15.50
C GLN A 67 18.74 1.50 15.62
N SER A 68 19.46 1.16 14.55
CA SER A 68 20.93 1.00 14.55
C SER A 68 21.71 2.31 14.43
N LYS A 69 21.13 3.46 14.81
CA LYS A 69 21.86 4.74 14.87
C LYS A 69 22.82 4.67 16.06
N PRO A 70 24.14 4.87 15.89
CA PRO A 70 25.09 4.75 16.99
C PRO A 70 24.83 5.88 17.99
N THR A 71 24.36 5.53 19.18
CA THR A 71 24.39 6.40 20.35
C THR A 71 25.86 6.61 20.68
N ASN A 72 26.45 7.65 20.11
CA ASN A 72 27.78 8.10 20.50
C ASN A 72 27.64 8.63 21.94
N LEU A 73 27.99 7.78 22.91
CA LEU A 73 28.30 8.23 24.27
C LEU A 73 29.51 9.17 24.15
N GLN A 74 29.26 10.47 24.07
CA GLN A 74 30.30 11.45 24.39
C GLN A 74 30.44 11.48 25.91
N SER A 75 31.54 10.87 26.35
CA SER A 75 32.20 11.02 27.66
C SER A 75 32.61 12.46 27.94
#